data_AF-A0A956CC00-F1
#
_entry.id   AF-A0A956CC00-F1
#
_cell.length_a   1.000
_cell.length_b   1.000
_cell.length_c   1.000
_cell.angle_alpha   90.00
_cell.angle_beta   90.00
_cell.angle_gamma   90.00
#
_symmetry.space_group_name_H-M   'P 1'
#
loop_
_entity.id
_entity.type
_entity.pdbx_description
1 polymer ?
#
loop_
_entity_poly.entity_id
_entity_poly.type
_entity_poly.pdbx_seq_one_letter_code
_entity_poly.pdbx_strand_id
1 'polypeptide(L)'
;MLGLAELGAQFYDARRAPREAEWQDIAPVIRRMRSDGEAVIVAPYWAEPWARHVLGDGQMPLAQVARPDASPFPRVVEVSILGQNAPELRGWQVEQSEQHGRFRVRVMSNPEPISIRYDFVNALGPAAVHVRGPSGECAWTERARVENGGLGGHPTYPAHRFNCSGGGSHFVGVTVIDDKDYRPRRCIWASPAVGGPLSVTFKDVPLGASIYGYAGSPWVMVRDGDGSPVTLQARVNGEVVGSHVQRDQMGWARFSFSTAQFSGRRAAVEFSVTSDDYQKPFCFYADAR
;
A
#
# COMPACT_ATOMS: atom_id res chain seq x y z
N MET A 1 -10.83 -31.15 -32.84
CA MET A 1 -9.45 -30.61 -33.02
C MET A 1 -9.21 -29.35 -32.19
N LEU A 2 -10.16 -28.41 -32.11
CA LEU A 2 -10.02 -27.21 -31.26
C LEU A 2 -9.67 -27.54 -29.79
N GLY A 3 -10.36 -28.51 -29.17
CA GLY A 3 -10.09 -28.89 -27.78
C GLY A 3 -8.72 -29.55 -27.52
N LEU A 4 -8.15 -30.26 -28.50
CA LEU A 4 -6.78 -30.82 -28.35
C LEU A 4 -5.72 -29.73 -28.51
N ALA A 5 -5.97 -28.75 -29.38
CA ALA A 5 -5.10 -27.58 -29.52
C ALA A 5 -5.16 -26.70 -28.25
N GLU A 6 -6.35 -26.47 -27.69
CA GLU A 6 -6.53 -25.75 -26.43
C GLU A 6 -5.87 -26.47 -25.26
N LEU A 7 -6.06 -27.80 -25.15
CA LEU A 7 -5.37 -28.61 -24.13
C LEU A 7 -3.84 -28.56 -24.31
N GLY A 8 -3.36 -28.64 -25.54
CA GLY A 8 -1.93 -28.51 -25.86
C GLY A 8 -1.36 -27.15 -25.47
N ALA A 9 -2.09 -26.07 -25.74
CA ALA A 9 -1.72 -24.72 -25.32
C ALA A 9 -1.71 -24.58 -23.80
N GLN A 10 -2.72 -25.12 -23.11
CA GLN A 10 -2.78 -25.11 -21.64
C GLN A 10 -1.59 -25.86 -21.02
N PHE A 11 -1.24 -27.03 -21.55
CA PHE A 11 -0.06 -27.78 -21.09
C PHE A 11 1.25 -27.05 -21.35
N TYR A 12 1.35 -26.37 -22.50
CA TYR A 12 2.50 -25.56 -22.84
C TYR A 12 2.66 -24.41 -21.83
N ASP A 13 1.61 -23.62 -21.61
CA ASP A 13 1.66 -22.45 -20.72
C ASP A 13 1.85 -22.84 -19.24
N ALA A 14 1.18 -23.89 -18.77
CA ALA A 14 1.36 -24.39 -17.40
C ALA A 14 2.81 -24.82 -17.10
N ARG A 15 3.55 -25.27 -18.12
CA ARG A 15 4.97 -25.66 -17.98
C ARG A 15 5.94 -24.49 -18.13
N ARG A 16 5.46 -23.29 -18.48
CA ARG A 16 6.32 -22.11 -18.66
C ARG A 16 6.63 -21.39 -17.36
N ALA A 17 5.71 -21.38 -16.41
CA ALA A 17 5.92 -20.80 -15.09
C ALA A 17 7.07 -21.53 -14.35
N PRO A 18 7.97 -20.80 -13.66
CA PRO A 18 9.00 -21.41 -12.84
C PRO A 18 8.39 -22.18 -11.67
N ARG A 19 9.05 -23.28 -11.29
CA ARG A 19 8.74 -24.07 -10.09
C ARG A 19 9.35 -23.43 -8.85
N GLU A 20 8.89 -23.85 -7.68
CA GLU A 20 9.41 -23.38 -6.39
C GLU A 20 10.93 -23.58 -6.25
N ALA A 21 11.47 -24.74 -6.65
CA ALA A 21 12.92 -24.99 -6.65
C ALA A 21 13.69 -23.97 -7.51
N GLU A 22 13.15 -23.59 -8.68
CA GLU A 22 13.78 -22.58 -9.54
C GLU A 22 13.75 -21.19 -8.89
N TRP A 23 12.73 -20.87 -8.07
CA TRP A 23 12.71 -19.64 -7.26
C TRP A 23 13.77 -19.68 -6.14
N GLN A 24 14.00 -20.84 -5.54
CA GLN A 24 15.04 -21.01 -4.51
C GLN A 24 16.43 -20.79 -5.11
N ASP A 25 16.67 -21.27 -6.33
CA ASP A 25 17.94 -21.14 -7.05
C ASP A 25 18.32 -19.69 -7.38
N ILE A 26 17.34 -18.80 -7.58
CA ILE A 26 17.61 -17.38 -7.85
C ILE A 26 17.77 -16.53 -6.57
N ALA A 27 17.42 -17.04 -5.40
CA ALA A 27 17.52 -16.27 -4.15
C ALA A 27 18.95 -15.74 -3.86
N PRO A 28 20.05 -16.50 -4.09
CA PRO A 28 21.41 -15.97 -3.99
C PRO A 28 21.70 -14.85 -4.99
N VAL A 29 21.15 -14.91 -6.21
CA VAL A 29 21.33 -13.87 -7.24
C VAL A 29 20.68 -12.57 -6.79
N ILE A 30 19.43 -12.63 -6.32
CA ILE A 30 18.71 -11.46 -5.80
C ILE A 30 19.46 -10.85 -4.60
N ARG A 31 19.89 -11.68 -3.64
CA ARG A 31 20.67 -11.23 -2.48
C ARG A 31 21.98 -10.55 -2.84
N ARG A 32 22.64 -10.97 -3.92
CA ARG A 32 23.88 -10.37 -4.41
C ARG A 32 23.64 -9.04 -5.12
N MET A 33 22.55 -8.94 -5.89
CA MET A 33 22.25 -7.75 -6.71
C MET A 33 21.56 -6.65 -5.92
N ARG A 34 20.86 -7.00 -4.84
CA ARG A 34 20.10 -6.09 -3.99
C ARG A 34 20.97 -5.47 -2.90
N SER A 35 20.80 -4.17 -2.66
CA SER A 35 21.27 -3.47 -1.47
C SER A 35 20.15 -3.29 -0.43
N ASP A 36 20.53 -3.02 0.82
CA ASP A 36 19.57 -2.71 1.88
C ASP A 36 18.70 -1.50 1.52
N GLY A 37 17.39 -1.62 1.78
CA GLY A 37 16.40 -0.59 1.46
C GLY A 37 15.82 -0.66 0.04
N GLU A 38 16.39 -1.45 -0.86
CA GLU A 38 15.86 -1.62 -2.23
C GLU A 38 14.67 -2.58 -2.25
N ALA A 39 13.66 -2.26 -3.06
CA ALA A 39 12.52 -3.14 -3.26
C ALA A 39 12.84 -4.22 -4.30
N VAL A 40 12.32 -5.43 -4.06
CA VAL A 40 12.22 -6.47 -5.08
C VAL A 40 10.85 -6.38 -5.75
N ILE A 41 10.82 -6.31 -7.08
CA ILE A 41 9.60 -6.15 -7.87
C ILE A 41 9.48 -7.34 -8.83
N VAL A 42 8.38 -8.07 -8.76
CA VAL A 42 8.19 -9.28 -9.55
C VAL A 42 7.28 -9.02 -10.74
N ALA A 43 7.69 -9.47 -11.91
CA ALA A 43 6.95 -9.34 -13.16
C ALA A 43 6.77 -10.70 -13.85
N PRO A 44 5.52 -11.13 -14.15
CA PRO A 44 4.25 -10.48 -13.83
C PRO A 44 3.92 -10.56 -12.34
N TYR A 45 3.10 -9.62 -11.87
CA TYR A 45 2.81 -9.44 -10.45
C TYR A 45 2.19 -10.67 -9.77
N TRP A 46 1.40 -11.49 -10.49
CA TRP A 46 0.82 -12.71 -9.93
C TRP A 46 1.86 -13.71 -9.40
N ALA A 47 3.13 -13.59 -9.82
CA ALA A 47 4.21 -14.44 -9.36
C ALA A 47 4.87 -13.94 -8.06
N GLU A 48 4.56 -12.72 -7.61
CA GLU A 48 5.09 -12.13 -6.37
C GLU A 48 4.88 -13.02 -5.13
N PRO A 49 3.69 -13.64 -4.90
CA PRO A 49 3.49 -14.46 -3.71
C PRO A 49 4.45 -15.65 -3.62
N TRP A 50 4.84 -16.23 -4.76
CA TRP A 50 5.84 -17.30 -4.82
C TRP A 50 7.24 -16.78 -4.49
N ALA A 51 7.62 -15.64 -5.06
CA ALA A 51 8.88 -14.99 -4.76
C ALA A 51 8.98 -14.68 -3.26
N ARG A 52 7.95 -14.08 -2.67
CA ARG A 52 7.91 -13.74 -1.24
C ARG A 52 7.92 -14.97 -0.34
N HIS A 53 7.22 -16.03 -0.72
CA HIS A 53 7.26 -17.30 0.00
C HIS A 53 8.68 -17.86 0.11
N VAL A 54 9.46 -17.77 -0.97
CA VAL A 54 10.82 -18.32 -1.03
C VAL A 54 11.88 -17.36 -0.46
N LEU A 55 11.78 -16.07 -0.78
CA LEU A 55 12.78 -15.06 -0.42
C LEU A 55 12.60 -14.55 1.02
N GLY A 56 11.37 -14.62 1.54
CA GLY A 56 11.00 -14.20 2.88
C GLY A 56 11.13 -12.69 3.14
N ASP A 57 10.75 -12.28 4.34
CA ASP A 57 10.69 -10.87 4.75
C ASP A 57 12.07 -10.17 4.79
N GLY A 58 13.16 -10.93 4.85
CA GLY A 58 14.51 -10.36 4.78
C GLY A 58 14.84 -9.74 3.42
N GLN A 59 14.22 -10.25 2.35
CA GLN A 59 14.40 -9.73 1.00
C GLN A 59 13.18 -8.95 0.50
N MET A 60 11.99 -9.32 0.98
CA MET A 60 10.72 -8.73 0.59
C MET A 60 9.92 -8.32 1.83
N PRO A 61 10.42 -7.37 2.63
CA PRO A 61 9.71 -6.92 3.83
C PRO A 61 8.34 -6.35 3.46
N LEU A 62 7.35 -6.56 4.34
CA LEU A 62 5.95 -6.19 4.08
C LEU A 62 5.77 -4.74 3.64
N ALA A 63 6.54 -3.79 4.20
CA ALA A 63 6.47 -2.38 3.82
C ALA A 63 6.86 -2.13 2.35
N GLN A 64 7.78 -2.91 1.79
CA GLN A 64 8.17 -2.82 0.38
C GLN A 64 7.19 -3.57 -0.52
N VAL A 65 6.73 -4.74 -0.09
CA VAL A 65 5.75 -5.55 -0.85
C VAL A 65 4.44 -4.80 -1.00
N ALA A 66 3.95 -4.23 0.09
CA ALA A 66 2.67 -3.54 0.16
C ALA A 66 2.79 -2.01 -0.04
N ARG A 67 3.87 -1.57 -0.71
CA ARG A 67 4.12 -0.16 -1.02
C ARG A 67 3.00 0.43 -1.89
N PRO A 68 2.74 1.75 -1.79
CA PRO A 68 1.82 2.42 -2.69
C PRO A 68 2.34 2.46 -4.14
N ASP A 69 3.62 2.83 -4.34
CA ASP A 69 4.31 2.90 -5.62
C ASP A 69 5.83 2.76 -5.44
N ALA A 70 6.57 2.75 -6.56
CA ALA A 70 8.03 2.60 -6.57
C ALA A 70 8.81 3.94 -6.59
N SER A 71 8.13 5.09 -6.64
CA SER A 71 8.78 6.40 -6.83
C SER A 71 9.78 6.80 -5.74
N PRO A 72 9.66 6.36 -4.47
CA PRO A 72 10.65 6.71 -3.44
C PRO A 72 11.96 5.93 -3.55
N PHE A 73 11.98 4.83 -4.31
CA PHE A 73 13.16 3.98 -4.41
C PHE A 73 14.12 4.56 -5.45
N PRO A 74 15.38 4.87 -5.09
CA PRO A 74 16.42 5.22 -6.07
C PRO A 74 16.74 4.07 -7.00
N ARG A 75 16.63 2.85 -6.50
CA ARG A 75 16.95 1.62 -7.21
C ARG A 75 16.09 0.47 -6.73
N VAL A 76 15.80 -0.45 -7.64
CA VAL A 76 15.02 -1.67 -7.37
C VAL A 76 15.65 -2.86 -8.06
N VAL A 77 15.37 -4.05 -7.54
CA VAL A 77 15.66 -5.32 -8.22
C VAL A 77 14.36 -5.85 -8.82
N GLU A 78 14.29 -5.92 -10.13
CA GLU A 78 13.17 -6.54 -10.82
C GLU A 78 13.47 -8.01 -11.15
N VAL A 79 12.52 -8.89 -10.87
CA VAL A 79 12.56 -10.31 -11.21
C VAL A 79 11.46 -10.59 -12.23
N SER A 80 11.87 -10.78 -13.47
CA SER A 80 10.98 -11.00 -14.62
C SER A 80 10.94 -12.47 -15.03
N ILE A 81 9.75 -12.98 -15.34
CA ILE A 81 9.53 -14.30 -15.95
C ILE A 81 8.65 -14.14 -17.19
N LEU A 82 8.64 -15.15 -18.06
CA LEU A 82 7.80 -15.18 -19.28
C LEU A 82 7.99 -13.97 -20.22
N GLY A 83 9.14 -13.29 -20.13
CA GLY A 83 9.43 -12.08 -20.91
C GLY A 83 8.63 -10.84 -20.47
N GLN A 84 7.96 -10.87 -19.32
CA GLN A 84 7.19 -9.76 -18.78
C GLN A 84 8.09 -8.75 -18.06
N ASN A 85 7.65 -7.49 -18.04
CA ASN A 85 8.30 -6.40 -17.30
C ASN A 85 7.27 -5.73 -16.39
N ALA A 86 7.72 -5.20 -15.25
CA ALA A 86 6.87 -4.48 -14.31
C ALA A 86 6.43 -3.14 -14.95
N PRO A 87 5.12 -2.90 -15.18
CA PRO A 87 4.67 -1.68 -15.84
C PRO A 87 5.05 -0.40 -15.09
N GLU A 88 5.18 -0.47 -13.76
CA GLU A 88 5.55 0.66 -12.90
C GLU A 88 7.01 1.09 -13.02
N LEU A 89 7.87 0.27 -13.65
CA LEU A 89 9.28 0.56 -13.90
C LEU A 89 9.53 1.06 -15.33
N ARG A 90 8.47 1.38 -16.07
CA ARG A 90 8.61 1.92 -17.42
C ARG A 90 9.40 3.24 -17.38
N GLY A 91 10.45 3.32 -18.18
CA GLY A 91 11.34 4.49 -18.26
C GLY A 91 12.51 4.47 -17.27
N TRP A 92 12.55 3.51 -16.35
CA TRP A 92 13.70 3.30 -15.48
C TRP A 92 14.87 2.72 -16.28
N GLN A 93 16.09 3.07 -15.90
CA GLN A 93 17.31 2.61 -16.58
C GLN A 93 17.73 1.25 -16.04
N VAL A 94 18.15 0.34 -16.92
CA VAL A 94 18.71 -0.96 -16.51
C VAL A 94 20.20 -0.78 -16.27
N GLU A 95 20.64 -0.94 -15.02
CA GLU A 95 22.05 -0.85 -14.64
C GLU A 95 22.76 -2.19 -14.80
N GLN A 96 22.09 -3.27 -14.43
CA GLN A 96 22.58 -4.63 -14.52
C GLN A 96 21.44 -5.56 -14.92
N SER A 97 21.74 -6.59 -15.71
CA SER A 97 20.78 -7.62 -16.11
C SER A 97 21.46 -8.98 -16.14
N GLU A 98 20.86 -9.96 -15.48
CA GLU A 98 21.29 -11.36 -15.50
C GLU A 98 20.13 -12.27 -15.92
N GLN A 99 20.40 -13.22 -16.80
CA GLN A 99 19.46 -14.28 -17.14
C GLN A 99 19.82 -15.53 -16.34
N HIS A 100 18.86 -16.07 -15.60
CA HIS A 100 19.02 -17.30 -14.84
C HIS A 100 17.85 -18.25 -15.12
N GLY A 101 18.07 -19.23 -16.00
CA GLY A 101 17.00 -20.11 -16.47
C GLY A 101 15.85 -19.29 -17.07
N ARG A 102 14.65 -19.41 -16.47
CA ARG A 102 13.42 -18.71 -16.88
C ARG A 102 13.32 -17.28 -16.37
N PHE A 103 14.22 -16.88 -15.48
CA PHE A 103 14.23 -15.57 -14.83
C PHE A 103 15.17 -14.61 -15.53
N ARG A 104 14.74 -13.36 -15.61
CA ARG A 104 15.62 -12.22 -15.86
C ARG A 104 15.60 -11.36 -14.62
N VAL A 105 16.75 -11.21 -13.96
CA VAL A 105 16.91 -10.36 -12.79
C VAL A 105 17.62 -9.09 -13.22
N ARG A 106 17.02 -7.93 -12.95
CA ARG A 106 17.55 -6.62 -13.35
C ARG A 106 17.68 -5.71 -12.15
N VAL A 107 18.78 -4.98 -12.09
CA VAL A 107 18.89 -3.79 -11.22
C VAL A 107 18.46 -2.60 -12.06
N MET A 108 17.46 -1.87 -11.57
CA MET A 108 16.90 -0.72 -12.27
C MET A 108 17.00 0.54 -11.43
N SER A 109 17.46 1.64 -12.03
CA SER A 109 17.51 2.95 -11.36
C SER A 109 16.38 3.87 -11.79
N ASN A 110 15.86 4.56 -10.77
CA ASN A 110 14.84 5.57 -10.91
C ASN A 110 15.49 6.88 -11.39
N PRO A 111 15.05 7.46 -12.52
CA PRO A 111 15.61 8.73 -12.99
C PRO A 111 15.28 9.90 -12.05
N GLU A 112 14.19 9.82 -11.29
CA GLU A 112 13.68 10.91 -10.45
C GLU A 112 13.17 10.36 -9.10
N PRO A 113 14.08 9.90 -8.21
CA PRO A 113 13.66 9.37 -6.92
C PRO A 113 13.06 10.46 -6.02
N ILE A 114 11.92 10.14 -5.42
CA ILE A 114 11.22 11.03 -4.51
C ILE A 114 11.73 10.83 -3.08
N SER A 115 12.17 11.92 -2.45
CA SER A 115 12.55 11.90 -1.03
C SER A 115 11.31 12.03 -0.15
N ILE A 116 10.97 10.98 0.59
CA ILE A 116 9.95 11.05 1.64
C ILE A 116 10.55 11.72 2.89
N ARG A 117 9.93 12.81 3.34
CA ARG A 117 10.27 13.51 4.58
C ARG A 117 9.55 12.93 5.80
N TYR A 118 8.35 12.42 5.59
CA TYR A 118 7.53 11.80 6.62
C TYR A 118 6.59 10.76 6.03
N ASP A 119 6.61 9.54 6.55
CA ASP A 119 5.66 8.48 6.20
C ASP A 119 4.61 8.37 7.31
N PHE A 120 3.38 8.75 7.00
CA PHE A 120 2.28 8.78 7.98
C PHE A 120 1.88 7.38 8.45
N VAL A 121 2.07 6.36 7.61
CA VAL A 121 1.76 4.97 7.96
C VAL A 121 2.80 4.44 8.95
N ASN A 122 4.08 4.75 8.76
CA ASN A 122 5.14 4.36 9.70
C ASN A 122 5.07 5.15 11.01
N ALA A 123 4.60 6.39 10.97
CA ALA A 123 4.50 7.24 12.15
C ALA A 123 3.23 7.00 13.00
N LEU A 124 2.31 6.13 12.56
CA LEU A 124 1.07 5.88 13.29
C LEU A 124 1.34 5.22 14.65
N GLY A 125 1.09 5.97 15.73
CA GLY A 125 1.23 5.49 17.10
C GLY A 125 0.92 6.58 18.12
N PRO A 126 0.71 6.23 19.41
CA PRO A 126 0.18 7.14 20.42
C PRO A 126 1.15 8.27 20.81
N ALA A 127 2.45 8.10 20.53
CA ALA A 127 3.44 9.14 20.78
C ALA A 127 3.29 10.34 19.82
N ALA A 128 2.97 10.07 18.55
CA ALA A 128 2.92 11.08 17.49
C ALA A 128 1.50 11.47 17.10
N VAL A 129 0.50 10.63 17.39
CA VAL A 129 -0.85 10.73 16.82
C VAL A 129 -1.93 10.82 17.88
N HIS A 130 -2.88 11.72 17.66
CA HIS A 130 -4.16 11.78 18.36
C HIS A 130 -5.28 11.40 17.40
N VAL A 131 -6.23 10.58 17.86
CA VAL A 131 -7.37 10.16 17.05
C VAL A 131 -8.66 10.50 17.78
N ARG A 132 -9.54 11.25 17.12
CA ARG A 132 -10.81 11.72 17.69
C ARG A 132 -11.96 11.38 16.77
N GLY A 133 -12.97 10.72 17.30
CA GLY A 133 -14.27 10.56 16.65
C GLY A 133 -15.31 11.52 17.22
N PRO A 134 -16.56 11.49 16.71
CA PRO A 134 -17.64 12.37 17.16
C PRO A 134 -18.02 12.19 18.64
N SER A 135 -17.81 10.99 19.19
CA SER A 135 -18.08 10.65 20.59
C SER A 135 -16.92 10.94 21.55
N GLY A 136 -15.76 11.37 21.05
CA GLY A 136 -14.58 11.65 21.86
C GLY A 136 -13.28 11.07 21.30
N GLU A 137 -12.24 11.05 22.15
CA GLU A 137 -10.93 10.48 21.82
C GLU A 137 -11.01 8.95 21.68
N CYS A 138 -10.32 8.41 20.67
CA CYS A 138 -10.14 6.97 20.50
C CYS A 138 -8.94 6.49 21.33
N ALA A 139 -9.13 5.42 22.10
CA ALA A 139 -8.10 4.92 23.00
C ALA A 139 -7.09 4.02 22.26
N TRP A 140 -5.79 4.29 22.42
CA TRP A 140 -4.76 3.39 21.93
C TRP A 140 -4.72 2.08 22.72
N THR A 141 -4.51 0.97 22.02
CA THR A 141 -4.22 -0.33 22.60
C THR A 141 -3.16 -1.06 21.78
N GLU A 142 -2.33 -1.84 22.46
CA GLU A 142 -1.33 -2.74 21.85
C GLU A 142 -1.83 -4.19 21.81
N ARG A 143 -2.99 -4.47 22.39
CA ARG A 143 -3.47 -5.84 22.62
C ARG A 143 -4.92 -6.03 22.18
N ALA A 144 -5.35 -5.30 21.16
CA ALA A 144 -6.63 -5.61 20.55
C ALA A 144 -6.61 -7.05 20.01
N ARG A 145 -7.77 -7.69 20.02
CA ARG A 145 -7.92 -8.98 19.35
C ARG A 145 -7.62 -8.80 17.87
N VAL A 146 -6.70 -9.60 17.35
CA VAL A 146 -6.49 -9.71 15.90
C VAL A 146 -7.68 -10.45 15.31
N GLU A 147 -8.31 -9.83 14.32
CA GLU A 147 -9.46 -10.38 13.61
C GLU A 147 -9.14 -10.44 12.12
N ASN A 148 -9.56 -11.52 11.46
CA ASN A 148 -9.49 -11.64 10.01
C ASN A 148 -10.87 -12.07 9.48
N GLY A 149 -11.30 -11.46 8.39
CA GLY A 149 -12.62 -11.74 7.82
C GLY A 149 -12.66 -12.98 6.92
N GLY A 150 -11.52 -13.62 6.66
CA GLY A 150 -11.41 -14.68 5.65
C GLY A 150 -11.63 -14.14 4.23
N LEU A 151 -12.04 -15.02 3.31
CA LEU A 151 -12.32 -14.64 1.93
C LEU A 151 -13.56 -13.76 1.84
N GLY A 152 -13.37 -12.51 1.40
CA GLY A 152 -14.45 -11.53 1.22
C GLY A 152 -14.93 -10.83 2.50
N GLY A 153 -14.29 -11.10 3.63
CA GLY A 153 -14.49 -10.32 4.85
C GLY A 153 -13.56 -9.11 4.94
N HIS A 154 -13.51 -8.51 6.13
CA HIS A 154 -12.63 -7.38 6.41
C HIS A 154 -11.14 -7.78 6.38
N PRO A 155 -10.22 -6.82 6.14
CA PRO A 155 -8.79 -7.09 6.19
C PRO A 155 -8.35 -7.48 7.60
N THR A 156 -7.10 -7.91 7.73
CA THR A 156 -6.56 -8.25 9.06
C THR A 156 -6.53 -7.00 9.93
N TYR A 157 -7.32 -7.03 10.99
CA TYR A 157 -7.34 -5.98 11.99
C TYR A 157 -6.17 -6.16 12.96
N PRO A 158 -5.28 -5.16 13.10
CA PRO A 158 -4.05 -5.29 13.89
C PRO A 158 -4.34 -5.24 15.40
N ALA A 159 -3.43 -5.81 16.20
CA ALA A 159 -3.49 -5.67 17.66
C ALA A 159 -3.20 -4.23 18.13
N HIS A 160 -2.35 -3.51 17.40
CA HIS A 160 -1.92 -2.14 17.70
C HIS A 160 -2.80 -1.14 16.95
N ARG A 161 -3.68 -0.45 17.66
CA ARG A 161 -4.65 0.47 17.05
C ARG A 161 -5.28 1.43 18.07
N PHE A 162 -5.85 2.51 17.56
CA PHE A 162 -6.77 3.37 18.29
C PHE A 162 -8.20 2.81 18.17
N ASN A 163 -8.79 2.33 19.25
CA ASN A 163 -10.17 1.86 19.28
C ASN A 163 -11.12 3.06 19.41
N CYS A 164 -12.05 3.19 18.47
CA CYS A 164 -13.08 4.22 18.48
C CYS A 164 -14.43 3.62 18.89
N SER A 165 -15.39 4.47 19.28
CA SER A 165 -16.77 4.01 19.48
C SER A 165 -17.38 3.56 18.16
N GLY A 166 -18.17 2.48 18.16
CA GLY A 166 -18.89 2.02 16.96
C GLY A 166 -18.78 0.51 16.69
N GLY A 167 -17.91 -0.20 17.42
CA GLY A 167 -17.75 -1.66 17.31
C GLY A 167 -16.37 -2.08 16.80
N GLY A 168 -16.19 -3.38 16.50
CA GLY A 168 -14.86 -3.98 16.22
C GLY A 168 -14.16 -3.47 14.95
N SER A 169 -14.90 -2.95 13.98
CA SER A 169 -14.39 -2.35 12.74
C SER A 169 -14.06 -0.86 12.86
N HIS A 170 -14.46 -0.21 13.96
CA HIS A 170 -14.30 1.22 14.19
C HIS A 170 -13.01 1.50 14.95
N PHE A 171 -11.91 1.57 14.21
CA PHE A 171 -10.59 1.85 14.76
C PHE A 171 -9.72 2.61 13.74
N VAL A 172 -8.62 3.17 14.22
CA VAL A 172 -7.53 3.67 13.37
C VAL A 172 -6.26 2.86 13.62
N GLY A 173 -5.72 2.24 12.57
CA GLY A 173 -4.59 1.33 12.70
C GLY A 173 -3.95 1.01 11.35
N VAL A 174 -2.70 0.53 11.36
CA VAL A 174 -2.03 0.10 10.13
C VAL A 174 -2.52 -1.30 9.74
N THR A 175 -3.02 -1.45 8.52
CA THR A 175 -3.40 -2.74 7.93
C THR A 175 -2.87 -2.88 6.51
N VAL A 176 -3.18 -4.02 5.89
CA VAL A 176 -2.93 -4.30 4.47
C VAL A 176 -4.25 -4.69 3.83
N ILE A 177 -4.62 -4.01 2.76
CA ILE A 177 -5.80 -4.31 1.93
C ILE A 177 -5.36 -4.78 0.55
N ASP A 178 -6.23 -5.50 -0.16
CA ASP A 178 -6.09 -5.78 -1.59
C ASP A 178 -6.75 -4.67 -2.42
N ASP A 179 -6.06 -4.17 -3.45
CA ASP A 179 -6.68 -3.31 -4.46
C ASP A 179 -7.35 -4.11 -5.57
N LYS A 180 -7.93 -3.40 -6.56
CA LYS A 180 -8.62 -4.01 -7.71
C LYS A 180 -7.75 -4.93 -8.57
N ASP A 181 -6.43 -4.76 -8.49
CA ASP A 181 -5.44 -5.58 -9.20
C ASP A 181 -4.84 -6.65 -8.26
N TYR A 182 -5.46 -6.87 -7.10
CA TYR A 182 -5.05 -7.78 -6.02
C TYR A 182 -3.63 -7.50 -5.50
N ARG A 183 -3.20 -6.23 -5.53
CA ARG A 183 -1.94 -5.80 -4.92
C ARG A 183 -2.17 -5.45 -3.44
N PRO A 184 -1.30 -5.89 -2.51
CA PRO A 184 -1.39 -5.50 -1.12
C PRO A 184 -1.03 -4.03 -0.99
N ARG A 185 -1.80 -3.29 -0.20
CA ARG A 185 -1.61 -1.88 0.08
C ARG A 185 -1.56 -1.68 1.59
N ARG A 186 -0.37 -1.36 2.09
CA ARG A 186 -0.18 -1.04 3.51
C ARG A 186 -0.60 0.40 3.75
N CYS A 187 -1.58 0.57 4.63
CA CYS A 187 -2.29 1.83 4.79
C CYS A 187 -2.85 1.99 6.20
N ILE A 188 -3.31 3.20 6.50
CA ILE A 188 -4.04 3.53 7.73
C ILE A 188 -5.52 3.22 7.47
N TRP A 189 -6.04 2.21 8.17
CA TRP A 189 -7.48 1.97 8.26
C TRP A 189 -8.11 3.10 9.05
N ALA A 190 -9.18 3.70 8.51
CA ALA A 190 -9.88 4.82 9.14
C ALA A 190 -11.31 4.90 8.61
N SER A 191 -12.16 3.92 8.95
CA SER A 191 -13.57 3.95 8.55
C SER A 191 -14.28 5.21 9.05
N PRO A 192 -15.20 5.81 8.29
CA PRO A 192 -15.94 6.99 8.72
C PRO A 192 -16.72 6.72 10.01
N ALA A 193 -16.84 7.73 10.87
CA ALA A 193 -17.52 7.58 12.16
C ALA A 193 -19.00 7.99 12.10
N VAL A 194 -19.81 7.42 13.00
CA VAL A 194 -21.23 7.81 13.15
C VAL A 194 -21.32 9.25 13.69
N GLY A 195 -22.08 10.11 13.01
CA GLY A 195 -22.45 11.43 13.54
C GLY A 195 -21.40 12.52 13.35
N GLY A 196 -20.34 12.29 12.56
CA GLY A 196 -19.34 13.31 12.25
C GLY A 196 -18.01 12.75 11.74
N PRO A 197 -16.99 13.62 11.56
CA PRO A 197 -15.69 13.20 11.05
C PRO A 197 -14.91 12.35 12.04
N LEU A 198 -14.20 11.35 11.52
CA LEU A 198 -13.09 10.72 12.20
C LEU A 198 -11.82 11.51 11.88
N SER A 199 -11.14 12.04 12.89
CA SER A 199 -9.94 12.88 12.74
C SER A 199 -8.69 12.16 13.25
N VAL A 200 -7.65 12.11 12.41
CA VAL A 200 -6.33 11.53 12.71
C VAL A 200 -5.29 12.65 12.63
N THR A 201 -4.80 13.11 13.78
CA THR A 201 -3.87 14.24 13.87
C THR A 201 -2.46 13.79 14.21
N PHE A 202 -1.52 14.00 13.30
CA PHE A 202 -0.09 13.81 13.47
C PHE A 202 0.55 15.11 13.96
N LYS A 203 1.39 15.01 14.99
CA LYS A 203 2.13 16.15 15.54
C LYS A 203 3.50 16.25 14.87
N ASP A 204 4.01 17.47 14.80
CA ASP A 204 5.42 17.74 14.51
C ASP A 204 5.89 17.08 13.19
N VAL A 205 5.08 17.18 12.14
CA VAL A 205 5.34 16.60 10.82
C VAL A 205 6.29 17.51 10.04
N PRO A 206 7.49 17.05 9.63
CA PRO A 206 8.37 17.80 8.75
C PRO A 206 7.80 17.85 7.34
N LEU A 207 7.19 18.98 6.98
CA LEU A 207 6.50 19.15 5.71
C LEU A 207 7.45 19.48 4.56
N GLY A 208 7.13 18.93 3.40
CA GLY A 208 7.70 19.30 2.11
C GLY A 208 6.75 20.16 1.28
N ALA A 209 6.90 20.09 -0.03
CA ALA A 209 6.07 20.85 -0.96
C ALA A 209 4.67 20.25 -1.15
N SER A 210 4.51 18.95 -0.84
CA SER A 210 3.21 18.28 -0.93
C SER A 210 2.99 17.23 0.15
N ILE A 211 1.71 17.00 0.47
CA ILE A 211 1.25 15.73 1.01
C ILE A 211 0.74 14.90 -0.17
N TYR A 212 1.29 13.71 -0.34
CA TYR A 212 0.92 12.80 -1.42
C TYR A 212 0.42 11.49 -0.84
N GLY A 213 -0.50 10.84 -1.53
CA GLY A 213 -1.00 9.58 -1.03
C GLY A 213 -1.94 8.86 -1.96
N TYR A 214 -2.51 7.80 -1.40
CA TYR A 214 -3.48 6.95 -2.05
C TYR A 214 -4.60 6.60 -1.09
N ALA A 215 -5.81 6.44 -1.59
CA ALA A 215 -6.96 6.03 -0.81
C ALA A 215 -7.71 4.92 -1.52
N GLY A 216 -8.41 4.08 -0.75
CA GLY A 216 -9.22 3.01 -1.28
C GLY A 216 -9.78 2.11 -0.19
N SER A 217 -10.30 0.97 -0.62
CA SER A 217 -10.98 -0.01 0.21
C SER A 217 -10.62 -1.42 -0.30
N PRO A 218 -10.71 -2.46 0.55
CA PRO A 218 -10.52 -3.84 0.12
C PRO A 218 -11.42 -4.16 -1.07
N TRP A 219 -10.83 -4.59 -2.19
CA TRP A 219 -11.55 -4.67 -3.46
C TRP A 219 -12.80 -5.55 -3.38
N VAL A 220 -12.70 -6.70 -2.73
CA VAL A 220 -13.84 -7.63 -2.61
C VAL A 220 -15.06 -6.98 -1.94
N MET A 221 -14.84 -6.03 -1.02
CA MET A 221 -15.92 -5.33 -0.31
C MET A 221 -16.56 -4.20 -1.13
N VAL A 222 -15.91 -3.74 -2.20
CA VAL A 222 -16.34 -2.56 -2.97
C VAL A 222 -16.52 -2.84 -4.46
N ARG A 223 -16.32 -4.08 -4.91
CA ARG A 223 -16.33 -4.48 -6.33
C ARG A 223 -17.65 -4.17 -7.05
N ASP A 224 -18.76 -4.13 -6.32
CA ASP A 224 -20.09 -3.87 -6.89
C ASP A 224 -20.29 -2.38 -7.22
N GLY A 225 -19.48 -1.51 -6.60
CA GLY A 225 -19.32 -0.11 -7.00
C GLY A 225 -20.50 0.81 -6.67
N ASP A 226 -21.37 0.41 -5.75
CA ASP A 226 -22.62 1.07 -5.39
C ASP A 226 -22.57 1.79 -4.03
N GLY A 227 -21.43 1.76 -3.33
CA GLY A 227 -21.30 2.35 -2.00
C GLY A 227 -21.16 3.88 -2.00
N SER A 228 -21.50 4.48 -0.85
CA SER A 228 -21.34 5.91 -0.61
C SER A 228 -19.88 6.35 -0.71
N PRO A 229 -19.61 7.55 -1.27
CA PRO A 229 -18.25 8.07 -1.35
C PRO A 229 -17.70 8.44 0.04
N VAL A 230 -16.39 8.27 0.21
CA VAL A 230 -15.67 8.73 1.41
C VAL A 230 -14.87 9.98 1.07
N THR A 231 -15.00 11.02 1.88
CA THR A 231 -14.20 12.25 1.76
C THR A 231 -13.05 12.21 2.76
N LEU A 232 -11.82 12.34 2.24
CA LEU A 232 -10.60 12.54 3.01
C LEU A 232 -10.16 14.00 2.85
N GLN A 233 -10.16 14.76 3.94
CA GLN A 233 -9.68 16.14 3.97
C GLN A 233 -8.39 16.23 4.78
N ALA A 234 -7.40 16.96 4.27
CA ALA A 234 -6.16 17.24 4.99
C ALA A 234 -6.11 18.69 5.46
N ARG A 235 -5.68 18.89 6.72
CA ARG A 235 -5.42 20.20 7.31
C ARG A 235 -4.00 20.30 7.84
N VAL A 236 -3.38 21.48 7.71
CA VAL A 236 -2.09 21.81 8.30
C VAL A 236 -2.29 22.97 9.29
N ASN A 237 -2.00 22.75 10.57
CA ASN A 237 -2.27 23.71 11.65
C ASN A 237 -3.72 24.28 11.62
N GLY A 238 -4.68 23.43 11.25
CA GLY A 238 -6.10 23.80 11.14
C GLY A 238 -6.52 24.38 9.79
N GLU A 239 -5.59 24.74 8.90
CA GLU A 239 -5.89 25.24 7.55
C GLU A 239 -6.09 24.08 6.57
N VAL A 240 -7.18 24.08 5.80
CA VAL A 240 -7.45 23.05 4.78
C VAL A 240 -6.49 23.21 3.61
N VAL A 241 -5.69 22.17 3.35
CA VAL A 241 -4.73 22.14 2.22
C VAL A 241 -5.23 21.32 1.03
N GLY A 242 -6.26 20.50 1.23
CA GLY A 242 -6.87 19.73 0.16
C GLY A 242 -7.91 18.72 0.62
N SER A 243 -8.63 18.17 -0.34
CA SER A 243 -9.66 17.14 -0.14
C SER A 243 -9.65 16.14 -1.29
N HIS A 244 -9.92 14.88 -0.99
CA HIS A 244 -10.06 13.78 -1.95
C HIS A 244 -11.37 13.05 -1.70
N VAL A 245 -12.14 12.82 -2.75
CA VAL A 245 -13.39 12.05 -2.69
C VAL A 245 -13.13 10.67 -3.29
N GLN A 246 -13.05 9.66 -2.43
CA GLN A 246 -12.88 8.27 -2.81
C GLN A 246 -14.22 7.66 -3.21
N ARG A 247 -14.24 7.00 -4.37
CA ARG A 247 -15.35 6.17 -4.83
C ARG A 247 -14.85 4.75 -5.10
N ASP A 248 -15.71 3.77 -4.91
CA ASP A 248 -15.39 2.34 -5.07
C ASP A 248 -14.72 2.00 -6.41
N GLN A 249 -15.27 2.53 -7.49
CA GLN A 249 -14.80 2.30 -8.87
C GLN A 249 -13.36 2.80 -9.12
N MET A 250 -12.83 3.67 -8.26
CA MET A 250 -11.47 4.21 -8.43
C MET A 250 -10.39 3.21 -8.02
N GLY A 251 -10.72 2.22 -7.18
CA GLY A 251 -9.74 1.31 -6.58
C GLY A 251 -8.75 2.07 -5.69
N TRP A 252 -7.45 1.78 -5.83
CA TRP A 252 -6.38 2.47 -5.10
C TRP A 252 -6.01 3.80 -5.77
N ALA A 253 -6.72 4.86 -5.42
CA ALA A 253 -6.71 6.13 -6.13
C ALA A 253 -5.71 7.11 -5.51
N ARG A 254 -4.91 7.75 -6.37
CA ARG A 254 -3.89 8.73 -6.00
C ARG A 254 -4.52 10.08 -5.65
N PHE A 255 -3.98 10.76 -4.64
CA PHE A 255 -4.25 12.16 -4.34
C PHE A 255 -2.94 12.94 -4.06
N SER A 256 -3.01 14.26 -4.17
CA SER A 256 -1.90 15.16 -3.82
C SER A 256 -2.44 16.50 -3.39
N PHE A 257 -1.94 17.02 -2.27
CA PHE A 257 -2.30 18.32 -1.73
C PHE A 257 -1.05 19.20 -1.63
N SER A 258 -1.16 20.45 -2.06
CA SER A 258 -0.03 21.38 -1.97
C SER A 258 0.18 21.78 -0.52
N THR A 259 1.42 21.66 -0.05
CA THR A 259 1.88 22.18 1.24
C THR A 259 3.05 23.13 1.07
N ALA A 260 3.24 23.68 -0.13
CA ALA A 260 4.38 24.53 -0.48
C ALA A 260 4.58 25.70 0.50
N GLN A 261 3.48 26.32 0.97
CA GLN A 261 3.53 27.41 1.97
C GLN A 261 4.07 26.99 3.35
N PHE A 262 4.06 25.69 3.65
CA PHE A 262 4.58 25.09 4.87
C PHE A 262 5.90 24.33 4.66
N SER A 263 6.45 24.32 3.45
CA SER A 263 7.65 23.56 3.11
C SER A 263 8.84 23.95 4.00
N GLY A 264 9.54 22.93 4.52
CA GLY A 264 10.67 23.11 5.44
C GLY A 264 10.26 23.40 6.89
N ARG A 265 8.97 23.45 7.20
CA ARG A 265 8.45 23.65 8.57
C ARG A 265 7.96 22.35 9.17
N ARG A 266 7.89 22.33 10.50
CA ARG A 266 7.20 21.30 11.27
C ARG A 266 5.81 21.80 11.67
N ALA A 267 4.78 20.98 11.49
CA ALA A 267 3.39 21.37 11.73
C ALA A 267 2.54 20.18 12.20
N ALA A 268 1.37 20.48 12.76
CA ALA A 268 0.33 19.47 12.96
C ALA A 268 -0.38 19.20 11.63
N VAL A 269 -0.57 17.93 11.28
CA VAL A 269 -1.31 17.50 10.09
C VAL A 269 -2.49 16.65 10.53
N GLU A 270 -3.70 17.06 10.18
CA GLU A 270 -4.93 16.32 10.45
C GLU A 270 -5.51 15.75 9.16
N PHE A 271 -5.84 14.46 9.18
CA PHE A 271 -6.70 13.83 8.18
C PHE A 271 -8.08 13.62 8.77
N SER A 272 -9.11 14.19 8.14
CA SER A 272 -10.51 14.04 8.51
C SER A 272 -11.21 13.14 7.48
N VAL A 273 -11.87 12.08 7.96
CA VAL A 273 -12.62 11.12 7.14
C VAL A 273 -14.12 11.25 7.40
N THR A 274 -14.90 11.44 6.34
CA THR A 274 -16.37 11.54 6.40
C THR A 274 -17.04 10.74 5.30
N SER A 275 -18.26 10.26 5.55
CA SER A 275 -19.13 9.57 4.60
C SER A 275 -20.55 9.57 5.15
N ASP A 276 -21.54 9.48 4.27
CA ASP A 276 -22.95 9.25 4.67
C ASP A 276 -23.16 7.80 5.15
N ASP A 277 -22.29 6.88 4.74
CA ASP A 277 -22.21 5.51 5.24
C ASP A 277 -20.99 5.35 6.16
N TYR A 278 -21.25 5.22 7.46
CA TYR A 278 -20.21 5.03 8.49
C TYR A 278 -19.68 3.58 8.55
N GLN A 279 -20.32 2.62 7.88
CA GLN A 279 -19.80 1.26 7.77
C GLN A 279 -18.83 1.11 6.60
N LYS A 280 -18.63 2.17 5.81
CA LYS A 280 -17.80 2.12 4.62
C LYS A 280 -16.35 1.77 5.00
N PRO A 281 -15.78 0.66 4.48
CA PRO A 281 -14.38 0.36 4.70
C PRO A 281 -13.54 1.42 4.00
N PHE A 282 -12.56 2.00 4.70
CA PHE A 282 -11.70 3.03 4.13
C PHE A 282 -10.28 2.91 4.68
N CYS A 283 -9.33 3.01 3.76
CA CYS A 283 -7.91 3.00 4.06
C CYS A 283 -7.19 4.03 3.21
N PHE A 284 -6.15 4.66 3.77
CA PHE A 284 -5.30 5.58 3.02
C PHE A 284 -3.83 5.44 3.39
N TYR A 285 -2.97 5.66 2.41
CA TYR A 285 -1.54 5.89 2.58
C TYR A 285 -1.28 7.38 2.35
N ALA A 286 -0.34 7.97 3.10
CA ALA A 286 0.16 9.30 2.82
C ALA A 286 1.64 9.42 3.19
N ASP A 287 2.34 10.31 2.49
CA ASP A 287 3.65 10.84 2.85
C ASP A 287 3.72 12.36 2.63
N ALA A 288 4.67 13.00 3.31
CA ALA A 288 5.09 14.37 3.04
C ALA A 288 6.41 14.37 2.27
N ARG A 289 6.48 15.15 1.18
CA ARG A 289 7.64 15.21 0.27
C ARG A 289 7.91 16.62 -0.24
#